data_AF-A0A7C5VGX2-F1
#
_entry.id   AF-A0A7C5VGX2-F1
#
_cell.length_a   1.000
_cell.length_b   1.000
_cell.length_c   1.000
_cell.angle_alpha   90.00
_cell.angle_beta   90.00
_cell.angle_gamma   90.00
#
_symmetry.space_group_name_H-M   'P 1'
#
loop_
_entity.id
_entity.type
_entity.pdbx_description
1 polymer ?
#
loop_
_entity_poly.entity_id
_entity_poly.type
_entity_poly.pdbx_seq_one_letter_code
_entity_poly.pdbx_strand_id
1 'polypeptide(L)'
;MELKEYLESLQEKTRVLAAAIAAHAEARLAYEAALDALEDARARAIREGLEGRNEQARQAELLEKTRQEEEAVRSARAVYRVAEANLEMARVAWAAARESLRALAALGEAADRE
;
A
#
# COMPACT_ATOMS: atom_id res chain seq x y z
N MET A 1 8.89 15.78 28.78
CA MET A 1 9.13 15.91 27.33
C MET A 1 9.09 17.38 27.03
N GLU A 2 10.21 17.92 26.59
CA GLU A 2 10.33 19.35 26.28
C GLU A 2 9.55 19.68 25.00
N LEU A 3 9.04 20.91 24.87
CA LEU A 3 8.27 21.36 23.70
C LEU A 3 9.02 21.09 22.37
N LYS A 4 10.34 21.24 22.40
CA LYS A 4 11.23 20.93 21.27
C LYS A 4 11.16 19.46 20.86
N GLU A 5 11.28 18.53 21.82
CA GLU A 5 11.18 17.09 21.58
C GLU A 5 9.82 16.71 20.98
N TYR A 6 8.76 17.40 21.43
CA TYR A 6 7.41 17.19 20.91
C TYR A 6 7.26 17.67 19.45
N LEU A 7 7.81 18.84 19.11
CA LEU A 7 7.83 19.35 17.74
C LEU A 7 8.66 18.46 16.80
N GLU A 8 9.82 17.96 17.26
CA GLU A 8 10.62 16.99 16.51
C GLU A 8 9.84 15.70 16.27
N SER A 9 9.12 15.21 17.28
CA SER A 9 8.25 14.03 17.17
C SER A 9 7.10 14.22 16.16
N LEU A 10 6.56 15.42 16.04
CA LEU A 10 5.53 15.79 15.05
C LEU A 10 6.09 15.84 13.62
N GLN A 11 7.28 16.41 13.45
CA GLN A 11 7.97 16.42 12.16
C GLN A 11 8.25 15.00 11.68
N GLU A 12 8.71 14.13 12.58
CA GLU A 12 8.96 12.74 12.24
C GLU A 12 7.69 11.99 11.83
N LYS A 13 6.59 12.15 12.58
CA LYS A 13 5.29 11.58 12.19
C LYS A 13 4.80 12.07 10.83
N THR A 14 5.07 13.32 10.50
CA THR A 14 4.74 13.88 9.18
C THR A 14 5.57 13.23 8.07
N ARG A 15 6.87 13.01 8.29
CA ARG A 15 7.74 12.28 7.35
C ARG A 15 7.29 10.83 7.18
N VAL A 16 6.98 10.14 8.28
CA VAL A 16 6.47 8.77 8.26
C VAL A 16 5.16 8.67 7.49
N LEU A 17 4.22 9.59 7.72
CA LEU A 17 2.95 9.63 6.97
C LEU A 17 3.19 9.88 5.48
N ALA A 18 4.06 10.81 5.11
CA ALA A 18 4.39 11.08 3.72
C ALA A 18 5.02 9.84 3.04
N ALA A 19 5.95 9.16 3.72
CA ALA A 19 6.56 7.93 3.24
C ALA A 19 5.53 6.80 3.09
N ALA A 20 4.60 6.66 4.03
CA ALA A 20 3.54 5.64 3.96
C ALA A 20 2.56 5.91 2.81
N ILE A 21 2.24 7.17 2.52
CA ILE A 21 1.42 7.56 1.35
C ILE A 21 2.14 7.17 0.05
N ALA A 22 3.43 7.49 -0.07
CA ALA A 22 4.22 7.14 -1.25
C ALA A 22 4.31 5.62 -1.44
N ALA A 23 4.68 4.88 -0.39
CA ALA A 23 4.78 3.42 -0.43
C ALA A 23 3.45 2.74 -0.79
N HIS A 24 2.32 3.26 -0.28
CA HIS A 24 0.99 2.78 -0.66
C HIS A 24 0.69 3.02 -2.14
N ALA A 25 0.97 4.22 -2.64
CA ALA A 25 0.76 4.55 -4.05
C ALA A 25 1.60 3.66 -4.98
N GLU A 26 2.87 3.48 -4.66
CA GLU A 26 3.79 2.61 -5.40
C GLU A 26 3.34 1.15 -5.38
N ALA A 27 2.98 0.62 -4.20
CA ALA A 27 2.52 -0.75 -4.07
C ALA A 27 1.19 -0.99 -4.83
N ARG A 28 0.30 0.01 -4.87
CA ARG A 28 -0.94 -0.05 -5.66
C ARG A 28 -0.64 -0.17 -7.15
N LEU A 29 0.22 0.71 -7.67
CA LEU A 29 0.61 0.69 -9.08
C LEU A 29 1.31 -0.62 -9.46
N ALA A 30 2.17 -1.15 -8.59
CA ALA A 30 2.82 -2.44 -8.80
C ALA A 30 1.81 -3.60 -8.82
N TYR A 31 0.78 -3.54 -7.96
CA TYR A 31 -0.28 -4.55 -7.95
C TYR A 31 -1.17 -4.47 -9.20
N GLU A 32 -1.57 -3.27 -9.62
CA GLU A 32 -2.32 -3.03 -10.85
C GLU A 32 -1.53 -3.54 -12.08
N ALA A 33 -0.25 -3.19 -12.18
CA ALA A 33 0.61 -3.67 -13.27
C ALA A 33 0.78 -5.21 -13.29
N ALA A 34 0.83 -5.86 -12.12
CA ALA A 34 0.89 -7.32 -12.04
C ALA A 34 -0.42 -7.97 -12.51
N LEU A 35 -1.57 -7.35 -12.24
CA LEU A 35 -2.87 -7.83 -12.73
C LEU A 35 -2.95 -7.73 -14.27
N ASP A 36 -2.54 -6.59 -14.82
CA ASP A 36 -2.51 -6.37 -16.27
C ASP A 36 -1.59 -7.40 -16.95
N ALA A 37 -0.40 -7.65 -16.39
CA ALA A 37 0.54 -8.64 -16.92
C ALA A 37 -0.05 -10.06 -16.88
N LEU A 38 -0.79 -10.43 -15.82
CA LEU A 38 -1.46 -11.72 -15.73
C LEU A 38 -2.58 -11.85 -16.78
N GLU A 39 -3.35 -10.79 -17.01
CA GLU A 39 -4.39 -10.76 -18.04
C GLU A 39 -3.78 -10.93 -19.44
N ASP A 40 -2.70 -10.21 -19.74
CA ASP A 40 -1.96 -10.34 -20.99
C ASP A 40 -1.37 -11.74 -21.19
N ALA A 41 -0.80 -12.33 -20.13
CA ALA A 41 -0.27 -13.69 -20.16
C ALA A 41 -1.38 -14.73 -20.44
N ARG A 42 -2.55 -14.57 -19.81
CA ARG A 42 -3.73 -15.42 -20.06
C ARG A 42 -4.22 -15.28 -21.51
N ALA A 43 -4.36 -14.06 -22.00
CA ALA A 43 -4.79 -13.80 -23.37
C ALA A 43 -3.80 -14.37 -24.39
N ARG A 44 -2.49 -14.26 -24.11
CA ARG A 44 -1.44 -14.84 -24.95
C ARG A 44 -1.46 -16.36 -24.94
N ALA A 45 -1.58 -16.99 -23.77
CA ALA A 45 -1.67 -18.44 -23.63
C ALA A 45 -2.89 -19.02 -24.38
N ILE A 46 -4.03 -18.31 -24.36
CA ILE A 46 -5.22 -18.68 -25.14
C ILE A 46 -4.97 -18.58 -26.64
N ARG A 47 -4.36 -17.47 -27.11
CA ARG A 47 -4.05 -17.22 -28.53
C ARG A 47 -3.00 -18.19 -29.10
N GLU A 48 -2.00 -18.57 -28.31
CA GLU A 48 -0.90 -19.45 -28.72
C GLU A 48 -1.28 -20.93 -28.84
N GLY A 49 -2.58 -21.24 -28.86
CA GLY A 49 -3.05 -22.56 -29.23
C GLY A 49 -3.34 -23.43 -28.02
N LEU A 50 -4.43 -23.09 -27.32
CA LEU A 50 -5.22 -24.09 -26.61
C LEU A 50 -6.17 -24.86 -27.56
N GLU A 51 -6.13 -24.56 -28.87
CA GLU A 51 -6.93 -25.22 -29.89
C GLU A 51 -6.51 -26.69 -30.08
N GLY A 52 -7.48 -27.61 -30.06
CA GLY A 52 -7.26 -29.04 -30.25
C GLY A 52 -6.86 -29.84 -29.00
N ARG A 53 -6.59 -29.21 -27.85
CA ARG A 53 -6.37 -29.89 -26.57
C ARG A 53 -7.67 -30.13 -25.82
N ASN A 54 -7.77 -31.24 -25.09
CA ASN A 54 -8.87 -31.45 -24.15
C ASN A 54 -8.82 -30.44 -23.00
N GLU A 55 -9.94 -30.24 -22.32
CA GLU A 55 -10.08 -29.18 -21.30
C GLU A 55 -9.06 -29.31 -20.15
N GLN A 56 -8.69 -30.53 -19.75
CA GLN A 56 -7.68 -30.76 -18.71
C GLN A 56 -6.27 -30.34 -19.13
N ALA A 57 -5.83 -30.72 -20.34
CA ALA A 57 -4.51 -30.35 -20.85
C ALA A 57 -4.42 -28.84 -21.12
N ARG A 58 -5.54 -28.25 -21.52
CA ARG A 58 -5.69 -26.80 -21.69
C ARG A 58 -5.51 -26.03 -20.38
N GLN A 59 -6.18 -26.47 -19.31
CA GLN A 59 -6.07 -25.83 -18.00
C GLN A 59 -4.68 -26.01 -17.38
N ALA A 60 -4.07 -27.18 -17.52
CA ALA A 60 -2.72 -27.43 -17.02
C ALA A 60 -1.66 -26.53 -17.70
N GLU A 61 -1.74 -26.39 -19.02
CA GLU A 61 -0.83 -25.53 -19.78
C GLU A 61 -1.05 -24.04 -19.49
N LEU A 62 -2.31 -23.61 -19.34
CA LEU A 62 -2.62 -22.23 -18.95
C LEU A 62 -2.00 -21.92 -17.58
N LEU A 63 -2.20 -22.79 -16.59
CA LEU A 63 -1.62 -22.65 -15.26
C LEU A 63 -0.09 -22.60 -15.29
N GLU A 64 0.55 -23.44 -16.10
CA GLU A 64 2.00 -23.45 -16.23
C GLU A 64 2.52 -22.16 -16.89
N LYS A 65 1.87 -21.70 -17.97
CA LYS A 65 2.24 -20.49 -18.71
C LYS A 65 1.99 -19.19 -17.94
N THR A 66 1.07 -19.17 -16.98
CA THR A 66 0.74 -17.97 -16.19
C THR A 66 1.24 -18.03 -14.75
N ARG A 67 1.96 -19.09 -14.37
CA ARG A 67 2.37 -19.34 -12.98
C ARG A 67 3.19 -18.19 -12.40
N GLN A 68 4.11 -17.64 -13.19
CA GLN A 68 5.02 -16.57 -12.75
C GLN A 68 4.23 -15.28 -12.48
N GLU A 69 3.29 -14.94 -13.35
CA GLU A 69 2.43 -13.77 -13.22
C GLU A 69 1.45 -13.94 -12.05
N GLU A 70 0.91 -15.14 -11.81
CA GLU A 70 0.08 -15.41 -10.63
C GLU A 70 0.88 -15.29 -9.33
N GLU A 71 2.15 -15.68 -9.32
CA GLU A 71 3.05 -15.47 -8.18
C GLU A 71 3.39 -13.98 -7.99
N ALA A 72 3.64 -13.25 -9.08
CA ALA A 72 3.86 -11.81 -9.05
C ALA A 72 2.64 -11.06 -8.48
N VAL A 73 1.42 -11.41 -8.92
CA VAL A 73 0.16 -10.86 -8.39
C VAL A 73 0.02 -11.15 -6.90
N ARG A 74 0.30 -12.39 -6.47
CA ARG A 74 0.23 -12.75 -5.03
C ARG A 74 1.23 -11.95 -4.20
N SER A 75 2.47 -11.81 -4.69
CA SER A 75 3.51 -11.04 -4.03
C SER A 75 3.15 -9.55 -3.95
N ALA A 76 2.78 -8.94 -5.07
CA ALA A 76 2.40 -7.54 -5.14
C ALA A 76 1.17 -7.24 -4.25
N ARG A 77 0.19 -8.15 -4.20
CA ARG A 77 -0.96 -8.04 -3.30
C ARG A 77 -0.56 -8.06 -1.83
N ALA A 78 0.41 -8.90 -1.45
CA ALA A 78 0.90 -8.96 -0.08
C ALA A 78 1.59 -7.65 0.32
N VAL A 79 2.45 -7.11 -0.56
CA VAL A 79 3.11 -5.81 -0.36
C VAL A 79 2.08 -4.68 -0.26
N TYR A 80 1.10 -4.66 -1.15
CA TYR A 80 0.03 -3.66 -1.14
C TYR A 80 -0.77 -3.67 0.17
N ARG A 81 -1.15 -4.84 0.67
CA ARG A 81 -1.86 -4.96 1.97
C ARG A 81 -1.03 -4.47 3.16
N VAL A 82 0.27 -4.74 3.15
CA VAL A 82 1.17 -4.21 4.20
C VAL A 82 1.25 -2.68 4.11
N ALA A 83 1.35 -2.14 2.90
CA ALA A 83 1.35 -0.70 2.68
C ALA A 83 0.03 -0.02 3.12
N GLU A 84 -1.13 -0.66 2.87
CA GLU A 84 -2.43 -0.22 3.38
C GLU A 84 -2.45 -0.15 4.92
N ALA A 85 -2.00 -1.21 5.59
CA ALA A 85 -1.94 -1.25 7.05
C ALA A 85 -1.01 -0.16 7.62
N ASN A 86 0.18 0.01 7.02
CA ASN A 86 1.15 1.02 7.44
C ASN A 86 0.64 2.44 7.24
N LEU A 87 -0.07 2.71 6.13
CA LEU A 87 -0.70 3.99 5.87
C LEU A 87 -1.77 4.31 6.92
N GLU A 88 -2.61 3.34 7.27
CA GLU A 88 -3.64 3.53 8.29
C GLU A 88 -3.02 3.81 9.67
N MET A 89 -2.00 3.05 10.06
CA MET A 89 -1.26 3.32 11.30
C MET A 89 -0.66 4.72 11.33
N ALA A 90 -0.04 5.16 10.23
CA ALA A 90 0.54 6.49 10.13
C ALA A 90 -0.52 7.60 10.20
N ARG A 91 -1.71 7.38 9.60
CA ARG A 91 -2.84 8.31 9.67
C ARG A 91 -3.36 8.46 11.10
N VAL A 92 -3.55 7.34 11.80
CA VAL A 92 -3.99 7.35 13.21
C VAL A 92 -2.97 8.07 14.09
N ALA A 93 -1.67 7.77 13.93
CA ALA A 93 -0.61 8.41 14.68
C ALA A 93 -0.55 9.93 14.43
N TRP A 94 -0.75 10.37 13.19
CA TRP A 94 -0.79 11.78 12.84
C TRP A 94 -2.03 12.49 13.39
N ALA A 95 -3.20 11.84 13.33
CA ALA A 95 -4.44 12.39 13.87
C ALA A 95 -4.33 12.65 15.38
N ALA A 96 -3.82 11.66 16.13
CA ALA A 96 -3.59 11.80 17.57
C ALA A 96 -2.59 12.92 17.90
N ALA A 97 -1.51 13.03 17.11
CA ALA A 97 -0.51 14.07 17.32
C ALA A 97 -1.06 15.47 17.02
N ARG A 98 -1.88 15.60 15.97
CA ARG A 98 -2.57 16.86 15.64
C ARG A 98 -3.55 17.29 16.72
N GLU A 99 -4.29 16.36 17.30
CA GLU A 99 -5.24 16.66 18.40
C GLU A 99 -4.51 17.13 19.65
N SER A 100 -3.41 16.45 20.01
CA SER A 100 -2.56 16.86 21.13
C SER A 100 -1.96 18.26 20.92
N LEU A 101 -1.53 18.61 19.70
CA LEU A 101 -1.05 19.96 19.38
C LEU A 101 -2.15 21.02 19.55
N ARG A 102 -3.39 20.71 19.16
CA ARG A 102 -4.54 21.61 19.36
C ARG A 102 -4.84 21.83 20.83
N ALA A 103 -4.78 20.77 21.64
CA ALA A 103 -4.98 20.88 23.08
C ALA A 103 -3.89 21.76 23.73
N LEU A 104 -2.63 21.58 23.34
CA LEU A 104 -1.52 22.41 23.82
C LEU A 104 -1.69 23.88 23.42
N ALA A 105 -2.08 24.16 22.18
CA ALA A 105 -2.34 25.53 21.73
C ALA A 105 -3.47 26.19 22.54
N ALA A 106 -4.56 25.46 22.79
CA ALA A 106 -5.67 25.95 23.59
C ALA A 106 -5.27 26.24 25.05
N LEU A 107 -4.41 25.40 25.65
CA LEU A 107 -3.87 25.65 26.99
C LEU A 107 -2.96 26.89 27.04
N GLY A 108 -2.12 27.09 26.03
CA GLY A 108 -1.29 28.30 25.91
C GLY A 108 -2.14 29.57 25.80
N GLU A 109 -3.17 29.57 24.94
CA GLU A 109 -4.10 30.69 24.80
C GLU A 109 -4.89 30.98 26.07
N ALA A 110 -5.19 29.97 26.88
CA ALA A 110 -5.87 30.15 28.16
C ALA A 110 -4.94 30.76 29.22
N ALA A 111 -3.66 30.33 29.24
CA ALA A 111 -2.66 30.87 30.16
C ALA A 111 -2.28 32.33 29.87
N ASP A 112 -2.31 32.74 28.60
CA ASP A 112 -2.04 34.14 28.21
C ASP A 112 -3.20 35.12 28.53
N ARG A 113 -4.36 34.60 28.97
CA ARG A 113 -5.56 35.40 29.29
C ARG A 113 -5.77 35.64 30.80
N GLU A 114 -4.99 35.00 31.66
CA GLU A 114 -4.95 35.25 33.12
C GLU A 114 -3.88 36.28 33.48
#